data_AF-A0A924T9H8-F1
#
_entry.id   AF-A0A924T9H8-F1
#
_cell.length_a   1.000
_cell.length_b   1.000
_cell.length_c   1.000
_cell.angle_alpha   90.00
_cell.angle_beta   90.00
_cell.angle_gamma   90.00
#
_symmetry.space_group_name_H-M   'P 1'
#
loop_
_entity.id
_entity.type
_entity.pdbx_description
1 polymer ?
#
loop_
_entity_poly.entity_id
_entity_poly.type
_entity_poly.pdbx_seq_one_letter_code
_entity_poly.pdbx_strand_id
1 'polypeptide(L)' 'MSNTMENMTLTPTQLDFSAVHAAMRRYVDGNILSGVSSAVLQGRDLVDVHCVGWADKEKAEPLRTDHLF' A
#
# COMPACT_ATOMS: atom_id res chain seq x y z
N MET A 1 6.75 18.18 -16.04
CA MET A 1 7.85 17.23 -15.75
C MET A 1 7.18 15.96 -15.25
N SER A 2 7.08 14.93 -16.10
CA SER A 2 6.50 13.64 -15.68
C SER A 2 7.57 12.86 -14.93
N ASN A 3 7.42 12.71 -13.62
CA ASN A 3 8.15 11.70 -12.86
C ASN A 3 7.48 10.35 -13.15
N THR A 4 7.98 9.64 -14.17
CA THR A 4 7.67 8.22 -14.35
C THR A 4 8.52 7.45 -13.33
N MET A 5 7.98 7.19 -12.14
CA MET A 5 8.49 6.05 -11.37
C MET A 5 8.03 4.77 -12.06
N GLU A 6 8.97 3.84 -12.18
CA GLU A 6 8.85 2.59 -12.91
C GLU A 6 7.51 1.90 -12.63
N ASN A 7 6.83 1.49 -13.71
CA ASN A 7 5.57 0.76 -13.63
C ASN A 7 5.77 -0.52 -12.80
N MET A 8 5.38 -0.47 -11.53
CA MET A 8 5.25 -1.66 -10.69
C MET A 8 4.21 -2.58 -11.34
N THR A 9 4.68 -3.70 -11.88
CA THR A 9 3.84 -4.60 -12.68
C THR A 9 3.22 -5.64 -11.77
N LEU A 10 1.90 -5.58 -11.60
CA LEU A 10 1.12 -6.58 -10.87
C LEU A 10 0.85 -7.79 -11.77
N THR A 11 1.21 -8.97 -11.30
CA THR A 11 0.84 -10.25 -11.92
C THR A 11 -0.60 -10.59 -11.48
N PRO A 12 -1.54 -10.82 -12.42
CA PRO A 12 -2.91 -11.19 -12.07
C PRO A 12 -2.96 -12.47 -11.24
N THR A 13 -3.82 -12.47 -10.21
CA THR A 13 -4.06 -13.64 -9.35
C THR A 13 -5.55 -13.79 -9.06
N GLN A 14 -5.97 -14.99 -8.66
CA GLN A 14 -7.33 -15.30 -8.20
C GLN A 14 -7.49 -15.07 -6.69
N LEU A 15 -6.40 -14.75 -5.98
CA LEU A 15 -6.42 -14.50 -4.55
C LEU A 15 -7.14 -13.17 -4.24
N ASP A 16 -7.96 -13.17 -3.19
CA ASP A 16 -8.64 -11.98 -2.70
C ASP A 16 -7.93 -11.42 -1.46
N PHE A 17 -7.46 -10.17 -1.56
CA PHE A 17 -6.78 -9.44 -0.48
C PHE A 17 -7.68 -8.42 0.24
N SER A 18 -8.96 -8.33 -0.13
CA SER A 18 -9.90 -7.34 0.42
C SER A 18 -9.99 -7.38 1.95
N ALA A 19 -9.96 -8.57 2.55
CA ALA A 19 -9.98 -8.75 4.00
C ALA A 19 -8.72 -8.17 4.68
N VAL A 20 -7.56 -8.32 4.05
CA VAL A 20 -6.29 -7.75 4.55
C VAL A 20 -6.30 -6.24 4.40
N HIS A 21 -6.75 -5.71 3.26
CA HIS A 21 -6.90 -4.26 3.04
C HIS A 21 -7.83 -3.62 4.08
N ALA A 22 -8.97 -4.26 4.35
CA ALA A 22 -9.92 -3.82 5.37
C ALA A 22 -9.30 -3.83 6.78
N ALA A 23 -8.52 -4.86 7.12
CA ALA A 23 -7.82 -4.93 8.40
C ALA A 23 -6.77 -3.82 8.56
N MET A 24 -5.96 -3.56 7.51
CA MET A 24 -4.97 -2.46 7.54
C MET A 24 -5.66 -1.10 7.66
N ARG A 25 -6.75 -0.88 6.93
CA ARG A 25 -7.56 0.34 7.07
C ARG A 25 -8.09 0.52 8.50
N ARG A 26 -8.60 -0.55 9.12
CA ARG A 26 -9.07 -0.53 10.51
C ARG A 26 -7.97 -0.11 11.49
N TYR A 27 -6.72 -0.53 11.27
CA TYR A 27 -5.59 -0.10 12.11
C TYR A 27 -5.25 1.37 11.95
N VAL A 28 -5.33 1.90 10.72
CA VAL A 28 -5.18 3.33 10.46
C VAL A 28 -6.31 4.13 11.13
N ASP A 29 -7.56 3.69 10.96
CA ASP A 29 -8.73 4.35 11.54
C ASP A 29 -8.74 4.32 13.07
N GLY A 30 -8.26 3.22 13.64
CA GLY A 30 -8.10 3.05 15.07
C GLY A 30 -6.94 3.86 15.66
N ASN A 31 -6.21 4.65 14.85
CA ASN A 31 -4.98 5.33 15.25
C ASN A 31 -3.91 4.40 15.85
N ILE A 32 -3.93 3.11 15.46
CA ILE A 32 -2.92 2.12 15.86
C ILE A 32 -1.67 2.29 14.99
N LEU A 33 -1.87 2.56 13.70
CA LEU A 33 -0.81 2.84 12.73
C LEU A 33 -1.09 4.17 12.04
N SER A 34 -0.05 4.96 11.75
CA SER A 34 -0.22 6.20 10.96
C SER A 34 -0.48 5.89 9.48
N GLY A 35 0.15 4.85 8.96
CA GLY A 35 -0.02 4.37 7.60
C GLY A 35 0.57 2.97 7.44
N VAL A 36 0.18 2.28 6.38
CA VAL A 36 0.64 0.93 6.04
C VAL A 36 0.91 0.87 4.54
N SER A 37 2.11 0.42 4.18
CA SER A 37 2.45 -0.04 2.83
C SER A 37 2.75 -1.53 2.89
N SER A 38 2.17 -2.29 1.97
CA SER A 38 2.33 -3.73 1.89
C SER A 38 2.44 -4.19 0.44
N ALA A 39 3.26 -5.21 0.23
CA ALA A 39 3.44 -5.89 -1.04
C ALA A 39 3.38 -7.40 -0.79
N VAL A 40 2.59 -8.13 -1.59
CA VAL A 40 2.50 -9.59 -1.53
C VAL A 40 3.16 -10.16 -2.76
N LEU A 41 4.08 -11.09 -2.54
CA LEU A 41 4.75 -11.82 -3.61
C LEU A 41 4.33 -13.29 -3.60
N GLN A 42 3.96 -13.81 -4.77
CA GLN A 42 3.85 -15.24 -5.03
C GLN A 42 5.12 -15.69 -5.76
N GLY A 43 6.09 -16.22 -5.01
CA GLY A 43 7.44 -16.44 -5.55
C GLY A 43 8.12 -15.10 -5.86
N ARG A 44 8.32 -14.80 -7.15
CA ARG A 44 8.86 -13.50 -7.62
C ARG A 44 7.80 -12.58 -8.21
N ASP A 45 6.58 -13.07 -8.36
CA ASP A 45 5.48 -12.32 -8.94
C ASP A 45 4.85 -11.43 -7.88
N LEU A 46 4.82 -10.13 -8.13
CA LEU A 46 4.11 -9.18 -7.29
C LEU A 46 2.61 -9.29 -7.59
N VAL A 47 1.83 -9.78 -6.62
CA VAL A 47 0.41 -10.10 -6.83
C VAL A 47 -0.55 -9.16 -6.11
N ASP A 48 -0.05 -8.35 -5.17
CA ASP A 48 -0.82 -7.29 -4.50
C ASP A 48 0.11 -6.18 -4.01
N VAL A 49 -0.38 -4.94 -4.09
CA VAL A 49 0.22 -3.78 -3.43
C VAL A 49 -0.89 -2.94 -2.84
N HIS A 50 -0.73 -2.57 -1.57
CA HIS A 50 -1.70 -1.75 -0.88
C HIS A 50 -1.00 -0.70 -0.01
N CYS A 51 -1.42 0.56 -0.18
CA CYS A 51 -1.03 1.70 0.64
C CYS A 51 -2.29 2.31 1.27
N VAL A 52 -2.28 2.53 2.58
CA VAL A 52 -3.38 3.17 3.31
C VAL A 52 -2.85 4.04 4.44
N GLY A 53 -3.51 5.16 4.72
CA GLY A 53 -3.11 6.11 5.75
C GLY A 53 -2.14 7.18 5.22
N TRP A 54 -1.21 7.60 6.07
CA TRP A 54 -0.44 8.84 5.89
C TRP A 54 1.06 8.56 5.75
N ALA A 55 1.71 9.27 4.83
CA ALA A 55 3.16 9.43 4.80
C ALA A 55 3.62 10.48 5.81
N ASP A 56 2.84 11.56 5.94
CA ASP A 56 3.01 12.62 6.92
C ASP A 56 1.61 12.99 7.43
N LYS A 57 1.31 12.62 8.68
CA LYS A 57 -0.05 12.79 9.23
C LYS A 57 -0.32 14.26 9.57
N GLU A 58 0.73 14.99 9.97
CA GLU A 58 0.70 16.38 10.37
C GLU A 58 0.46 17.30 9.16
N LYS A 59 0.96 16.92 7.98
CA LYS A 59 0.70 17.60 6.71
C LYS A 59 -0.46 17.00 5.91
N ALA A 60 -1.11 15.96 6.45
CA ALA A 60 -2.14 15.19 5.75
C ALA A 60 -1.67 14.67 4.37
N GLU A 61 -0.40 14.27 4.27
CA GLU A 61 0.16 13.69 3.06
C GLU A 61 -0.22 12.20 2.99
N PRO A 62 -0.99 11.77 1.96
CA PRO A 62 -1.42 10.39 1.84
C PRO A 62 -0.24 9.47 1.53
N LEU A 63 -0.29 8.26 2.06
CA LEU A 63 0.69 7.25 1.73
C LEU A 63 0.55 6.75 0.29
N ARG A 64 1.68 6.52 -0.36
CA ARG A 64 1.79 6.19 -1.79
C ARG A 64 2.93 5.20 -1.98
N THR A 65 2.90 4.47 -3.09
CA THR A 65 3.84 3.38 -3.40
C THR A 65 5.28 3.84 -3.61
N ASP A 66 5.50 5.15 -3.77
CA ASP A 66 6.79 5.79 -3.97
C ASP A 66 7.41 6.38 -2.70
N HIS A 67 6.72 6.29 -1.56
CA HIS A 67 7.30 6.71 -0.29
C HIS A 67 8.32 5.70 0.21
N LEU A 68 9.40 6.23 0.78
CA LEU A 68 10.42 5.47 1.51
C LEU A 68 10.04 5.41 3.00
N PHE A 69 10.35 4.28 3.65
CA PHE A 69 10.01 3.97 5.04
C PHE A 69 11.25 3.64 5.87
#